data_AF-A0A1Q7DEG7-F1
#
_entry.id   AF-A0A1Q7DEG7-F1
#
_cell.length_a   1.000
_cell.length_b   1.000
_cell.length_c   1.000
_cell.angle_alpha   90.00
_cell.angle_beta   90.00
_cell.angle_gamma   90.00
#
_symmetry.space_group_name_H-M   'P 1'
#
loop_
_entity.id
_entity.type
_entity.pdbx_description
1 polymer ?
#
loop_
_entity_poly.entity_id
_entity_poly.type
_entity_poly.pdbx_seq_one_letter_code
_entity_poly.pdbx_strand_id
1 'polypeptide(L)' 'MQSGKTATSFGCIGNRVYTGLGDDEGYYAIPGAKVAEVVSKLAVITEANRQLEVFHLARRVQNPRVP' A
#
# COMPACT_ATOMS: atom_id res chain seq x y z
N MET A 1 -6.90 -11.45 18.90
CA MET A 1 -5.96 -10.57 18.19
C MET A 1 -5.83 -9.29 19.00
N GLN A 2 -4.80 -9.16 19.85
CA GLN A 2 -4.62 -7.98 20.72
C GLN A 2 -3.15 -7.79 21.09
N SER A 3 -2.24 -7.85 20.11
CA SER A 3 -0.79 -7.71 20.34
C SER A 3 -0.31 -6.25 20.27
N GLY A 4 -1.18 -5.29 19.91
CA GLY A 4 -0.79 -3.91 19.60
C GLY A 4 0.12 -3.77 18.37
N LYS A 5 0.27 -4.86 17.60
CA LYS A 5 1.11 -4.93 16.41
C LYS A 5 0.24 -5.09 15.17
N THR A 6 0.72 -4.54 14.07
CA THR A 6 0.16 -4.80 12.75
C THR A 6 0.34 -6.27 12.41
N ALA A 7 -0.64 -6.85 11.74
CA ALA A 7 -0.57 -8.20 11.19
C ALA A 7 -0.89 -8.19 9.69
N THR A 8 -0.24 -9.07 8.95
CA THR A 8 -0.51 -9.31 7.54
C THR A 8 -1.14 -10.68 7.39
N SER A 9 -2.19 -10.78 6.58
CA SER A 9 -2.84 -12.05 6.30
C SER A 9 -3.18 -12.14 4.82
N PHE A 10 -2.84 -13.27 4.22
CA PHE A 10 -3.31 -13.67 2.88
C PHE A 10 -4.56 -14.56 2.96
N GLY A 11 -5.13 -14.76 4.16
CA GLY A 11 -6.36 -15.52 4.37
C GLY A 11 -6.23 -17.04 4.21
N CYS A 12 -6.56 -17.78 5.26
CA CYS A 12 -6.93 -19.20 5.11
C CYS A 12 -8.33 -19.31 4.50
N ILE A 13 -8.74 -20.52 4.07
CA ILE A 13 -10.07 -20.77 3.47
C ILE A 13 -11.19 -20.17 4.34
N GLY A 14 -11.18 -20.42 5.65
CA GLY A 14 -12.19 -19.89 6.56
C GLY A 14 -12.18 -18.36 6.62
N ASN A 15 -11.01 -17.74 6.74
CA ASN A 15 -10.91 -16.28 6.76
C ASN A 15 -11.44 -15.67 5.45
N ARG A 16 -11.08 -16.25 4.31
CA ARG A 16 -11.50 -15.77 2.98
C ARG A 16 -13.01 -15.78 2.82
N VAL A 17 -13.69 -16.82 3.33
CA VAL A 17 -15.17 -16.87 3.37
C VAL A 17 -15.75 -15.71 4.17
N TYR A 18 -15.17 -15.38 5.33
CA TYR A 18 -15.70 -14.32 6.20
C TYR A 18 -15.35 -12.90 5.75
N THR A 19 -14.20 -12.70 5.11
CA THR A 19 -13.74 -11.37 4.67
C THR A 19 -14.07 -11.07 3.22
N GLY A 20 -14.46 -12.07 2.43
CA GLY A 20 -14.68 -11.94 0.98
C GLY A 20 -13.40 -11.73 0.17
N LEU A 21 -12.24 -12.18 0.68
CA LEU A 21 -10.93 -11.93 0.10
C LEU A 21 -10.71 -12.82 -1.14
N GLY A 22 -10.53 -12.20 -2.32
CA GLY A 22 -10.24 -12.88 -3.57
C GLY A 22 -8.86 -13.54 -3.58
N ASP A 23 -8.62 -14.46 -4.52
CA ASP A 23 -7.42 -15.33 -4.52
C ASP A 23 -6.10 -14.54 -4.49
N ASP A 24 -6.05 -13.43 -5.22
CA ASP A 24 -4.88 -12.54 -5.33
C ASP A 24 -4.86 -11.39 -4.31
N GLU A 25 -5.79 -11.39 -3.35
CA GLU A 25 -5.92 -10.33 -2.37
C GLU A 25 -5.33 -10.74 -1.00
N GLY A 26 -4.88 -9.73 -0.26
CA GLY A 26 -4.42 -9.82 1.12
C GLY A 26 -4.81 -8.56 1.89
N TYR A 27 -4.72 -8.60 3.22
CA TYR A 27 -4.96 -7.41 4.03
C TYR A 27 -3.95 -7.24 5.16
N TYR A 28 -3.80 -5.99 5.57
CA TYR A 28 -3.08 -5.58 6.77
C TYR A 28 -4.08 -5.16 7.85
N ALA A 29 -4.03 -5.79 9.00
CA ALA A 29 -4.77 -5.36 10.18
C ALA A 29 -3.90 -4.38 10.97
N ILE A 30 -4.31 -3.11 11.00
CA ILE A 30 -3.58 -2.04 11.70
C ILE A 30 -4.31 -1.72 13.00
N PRO A 31 -3.61 -1.70 14.16
CA PRO A 31 -4.21 -1.24 15.41
C PRO A 31 -4.74 0.19 15.26
N GLY A 32 -5.98 0.45 15.70
CA GLY A 32 -6.63 1.76 15.54
C GLY A 32 -5.77 2.93 16.04
N ALA A 33 -5.09 2.75 17.18
CA ALA A 33 -4.19 3.75 17.76
C ALA A 33 -3.00 4.13 16.85
N LYS A 34 -2.64 3.30 15.87
CA LYS A 34 -1.54 3.54 14.93
C LYS A 34 -1.99 4.09 13.58
N VAL A 35 -3.29 4.21 13.33
CA VAL A 35 -3.82 4.68 12.04
C VAL A 35 -3.31 6.08 11.70
N ALA A 36 -3.30 7.00 12.67
CA ALA A 36 -2.80 8.36 12.46
C ALA A 36 -1.31 8.38 12.02
N GLU A 37 -0.49 7.51 12.61
CA GLU A 37 0.92 7.38 12.23
C GLU A 37 1.07 6.86 10.79
N VAL A 38 0.25 5.87 10.41
CA VAL A 38 0.24 5.33 9.05
C VAL A 38 -0.16 6.39 8.03
N VAL A 39 -1.20 7.17 8.30
CA VAL A 39 -1.64 8.28 7.43
C VAL A 39 -0.54 9.31 7.26
N SER A 40 0.15 9.69 8.34
CA SER A 40 1.27 10.64 8.27
C SER A 40 2.41 10.13 7.37
N LYS A 41 2.79 8.86 7.48
CA LYS A 41 3.84 8.26 6.64
C LYS A 41 3.40 8.11 5.18
N LEU A 42 2.13 7.76 4.94
CA LEU A 42 1.58 7.66 3.59
C LEU A 42 1.66 9.00 2.85
N ALA A 43 1.38 10.12 3.52
CA ALA A 43 1.49 11.44 2.90
C ALA A 43 2.90 11.73 2.32
N VAL A 44 3.96 11.32 3.04
CA VAL A 44 5.34 11.46 2.57
C VAL A 44 5.60 10.60 1.32
N ILE A 45 5.14 9.35 1.33
CA ILE A 45 5.32 8.43 0.20
C ILE A 45 4.56 8.92 -1.03
N THR A 46 3.32 9.38 -0.85
CA THR A 46 2.51 9.91 -1.96
C THR A 46 3.18 11.13 -2.61
N GLU A 47 3.72 12.06 -1.82
CA GLU A 47 4.44 13.21 -2.37
C GLU A 47 5.73 12.79 -3.08
N ALA A 48 6.50 11.86 -2.51
CA ALA A 48 7.69 11.32 -3.16
C ALA A 48 7.36 10.68 -4.51
N ASN A 49 6.30 9.87 -4.57
CA ASN A 49 5.83 9.25 -5.82
C ASN A 49 5.41 10.28 -6.86
N ARG A 50 4.73 11.37 -6.44
CA ARG A 50 4.35 12.47 -7.32
C ARG A 50 5.57 13.15 -7.96
N GLN A 51 6.61 13.39 -7.17
CA GLN A 51 7.85 14.00 -7.68
C GLN A 51 8.59 13.05 -8.64
N LEU A 52 8.61 11.75 -8.35
CA LEU A 52 9.18 10.74 -9.23
C LEU A 52 8.43 10.66 -10.56
N GLU A 53 7.10 10.69 -10.53
CA GLU A 53 6.26 10.71 -11.73
C GLU A 53 6.60 11.90 -12.64
N VAL A 54 6.66 13.12 -12.08
CA VAL A 54 7.04 14.33 -12.82
C VAL A 54 8.41 14.16 -13.49
N PHE A 55 9.39 13.66 -12.74
CA PHE A 55 10.73 13.43 -13.26
C PHE A 55 10.75 12.41 -14.40
N HIS A 56 10.06 11.28 -14.24
CA HIS A 56 10.02 10.24 -15.27
C HIS A 56 9.25 10.68 -16.51
N LEU A 57 8.15 11.41 -16.38
CA LEU A 57 7.41 11.98 -17.51
C LEU A 57 8.27 12.99 -18.28
N ALA A 58 8.93 13.91 -17.60
CA ALA A 58 9.84 14.86 -18.24
C ALA A 58 10.95 14.14 -19.03
N ARG A 59 11.51 13.06 -18.46
CA ARG A 59 12.54 12.25 -19.12
C ARG A 59 12.00 11.50 -20.34
N ARG A 60 10.77 10.95 -20.30
CA ARG A 60 10.14 10.28 -21.45
C ARG A 60 9.92 11.23 -22.63
N VAL A 61 9.52 12.46 -22.35
CA VAL A 61 9.38 13.51 -23.38
C VAL A 61 10.73 13.90 -23.96
N GLN A 62 11.78 13.99 -23.13
CA GLN A 62 13.14 14.35 -23.57
C GLN A 62 13.89 13.20 -24.27
N ASN A 63 13.53 11.94 -24.01
CA ASN A 63 14.14 10.77 -24.63
C ASN A 63 13.08 9.70 -25.02
N PRO A 64 12.47 9.81 -26.20
CA PRO A 64 11.39 8.92 -26.65
C PRO A 64 11.83 7.48 -26.97
N ARG A 65 13.10 7.12 -26.73
CA ARG A 65 13.65 5.77 -27.01
C ARG A 65 13.66 4.82 -25.80
N VAL A 66 13.16 5.24 -24.64
CA VAL A 66 12.94 4.34 -23.50
C VAL A 66 11.50 3.81 -23.60
N PRO A 67 11.29 2.49 -23.72
CA PRO A 67 9.94 1.91 -23.82
C PRO A 67 9.07 2.24 -22.61
#